data_AF-A0A1W6CKY8-F1
#
_entry.id   AF-A0A1W6CKY8-F1
#
_cell.length_a   1.000
_cell.length_b   1.000
_cell.length_c   1.000
_cell.angle_alpha   90.00
_cell.angle_beta   90.00
_cell.angle_gamma   90.00
#
_symmetry.space_group_name_H-M   'P 1'
#
loop_
_entity.id
_entity.type
_entity.pdbx_description
1 polymer ?
#
loop_
_entity_poly.entity_id
_entity_poly.type
_entity_poly.pdbx_seq_one_letter_code
_entity_poly.pdbx_strand_id
1 'polypeptide(L)'
;MARQDTIDNEDKVRLLRALAFQIHRKVPADEALGELLEHESKGGRRRAFRAGVDALAADGFTAAMAALGLFSDDAMVLLGVLADSGDHRLLSSGLGKIADLIEEKNP
;
A
#
# COMPACT_ATOMS: atom_id res chain seq x y z
N MET A 1 -17.12 -6.45 -19.44
CA MET A 1 -17.38 -5.56 -18.28
C MET A 1 -17.45 -6.42 -17.03
N ALA A 2 -16.39 -6.42 -16.24
CA ALA A 2 -16.44 -6.78 -14.82
C ALA A 2 -15.65 -5.68 -14.11
N ARG A 3 -16.33 -4.87 -13.28
CA ARG A 3 -15.61 -3.98 -12.35
C ARG A 3 -14.91 -4.90 -11.37
N GLN A 4 -13.59 -4.96 -11.43
CA GLN A 4 -12.80 -5.65 -10.40
C GLN A 4 -13.10 -4.98 -9.07
N ASP A 5 -13.90 -5.67 -8.24
CA ASP A 5 -14.24 -5.24 -6.88
C ASP A 5 -13.08 -5.51 -5.89
N THR A 6 -11.96 -6.06 -6.38
CA THR A 6 -10.79 -6.51 -5.61
C THR A 6 -9.50 -6.02 -6.25
N ILE A 7 -8.49 -5.75 -5.42
CA ILE A 7 -7.14 -5.37 -5.84
C ILE A 7 -6.39 -6.63 -6.27
N ASP A 8 -6.00 -6.71 -7.54
CA ASP A 8 -5.19 -7.81 -8.06
C ASP A 8 -3.68 -7.59 -7.83
N ASN A 9 -2.85 -8.55 -8.24
CA ASN A 9 -1.41 -8.47 -7.97
C ASN A 9 -0.73 -7.34 -8.76
N GLU A 10 -1.19 -7.03 -9.97
CA GLU A 10 -0.67 -5.89 -10.75
C GLU A 10 -0.98 -4.57 -10.04
N ASP A 11 -2.19 -4.43 -9.53
CA ASP A 11 -2.60 -3.28 -8.74
C ASP A 11 -1.79 -3.12 -7.46
N LYS A 12 -1.51 -4.23 -6.75
CA LYS A 12 -0.65 -4.24 -5.56
C LYS A 12 0.75 -3.75 -5.90
N VAL A 13 1.36 -4.29 -6.96
CA VAL A 13 2.71 -3.89 -7.39
C VAL A 13 2.73 -2.41 -7.75
N ARG A 14 1.78 -1.91 -8.54
CA ARG A 14 1.72 -0.48 -8.90
C ARG A 14 1.58 0.40 -7.65
N LEU A 15 0.69 0.06 -6.73
CA LEU A 15 0.47 0.83 -5.51
C LEU A 15 1.71 0.84 -4.62
N LEU A 16 2.34 -0.32 -4.38
CA LEU A 16 3.54 -0.44 -3.57
C LEU A 16 4.72 0.34 -4.16
N ARG A 17 4.91 0.30 -5.48
CA ARG A 17 5.97 1.06 -6.16
C ARG A 17 5.73 2.57 -6.07
N ALA A 18 4.49 3.02 -6.27
CA ALA A 18 4.13 4.43 -6.13
C ALA A 18 4.32 4.94 -4.70
N LEU A 19 3.89 4.15 -3.71
CA LEU A 19 4.05 4.45 -2.29
C LEU A 19 5.52 4.50 -1.88
N ALA A 20 6.32 3.50 -2.31
CA ALA A 20 7.75 3.48 -2.07
C ALA A 20 8.43 4.75 -2.62
N PHE A 21 8.05 5.20 -3.82
CA PHE A 21 8.58 6.41 -4.42
C PHE A 21 8.24 7.68 -3.61
N GLN A 22 7.00 7.84 -3.16
CA GLN A 22 6.60 9.01 -2.36
C GLN A 22 7.31 9.02 -0.99
N ILE A 23 7.37 7.89 -0.30
CA ILE A 23 8.06 7.77 0.99
C ILE A 23 9.57 8.00 0.82
N HIS A 24 10.17 7.54 -0.28
CA HIS A 24 11.56 7.85 -0.59
C HIS A 24 11.82 9.36 -0.68
N ARG A 25 10.83 10.12 -1.18
CA ARG A 25 10.85 11.59 -1.24
C ARG A 25 10.48 12.26 0.08
N LYS A 26 10.47 11.51 1.18
CA LYS A 26 10.18 11.96 2.55
C LYS A 26 8.74 12.43 2.77
N VAL A 27 7.81 11.98 1.94
CA VAL A 27 6.38 12.12 2.25
C VAL A 27 6.06 11.14 3.38
N PRO A 28 5.39 11.58 4.47
CA PRO A 28 4.93 10.68 5.53
C PRO A 28 4.08 9.53 4.98
N ALA A 29 4.18 8.35 5.58
CA ALA A 29 3.53 7.14 5.05
C ALA A 29 2.00 7.26 4.99
N ASP A 30 1.37 7.86 6.00
CA ASP A 30 -0.08 8.11 6.01
C ASP A 30 -0.50 9.09 4.90
N GLU A 31 0.24 10.18 4.72
CA GLU A 31 -0.03 11.18 3.69
C GLU A 31 0.14 10.58 2.30
N ALA A 32 1.25 9.87 2.07
CA ALA A 32 1.55 9.21 0.80
C ALA A 32 0.47 8.18 0.43
N LEU A 33 0.08 7.33 1.39
CA LEU A 33 -0.98 6.35 1.16
C LEU A 33 -2.33 7.04 0.92
N GLY A 34 -2.65 8.09 1.68
CA GLY A 34 -3.87 8.85 1.53
C GLY A 34 -4.03 9.46 0.14
N GLU A 35 -2.99 10.12 -0.38
CA GLU A 35 -2.98 10.69 -1.73
C GLU A 35 -3.20 9.62 -2.80
N LEU A 36 -2.53 8.47 -2.68
CA LEU A 36 -2.68 7.37 -3.63
C LEU A 36 -4.09 6.78 -3.59
N LEU A 37 -4.65 6.53 -2.40
CA LEU A 37 -6.01 5.98 -2.28
C LEU A 37 -7.08 6.94 -2.79
N GLU A 38 -6.89 8.25 -2.58
CA GLU A 38 -7.79 9.27 -3.12
C GLU A 38 -7.74 9.29 -4.65
N HIS A 39 -6.54 9.27 -5.23
CA HIS A 39 -6.34 9.21 -6.68
C HIS A 39 -7.02 7.97 -7.29
N GLU A 40 -6.80 6.80 -6.70
CA GLU A 40 -7.37 5.55 -7.19
C GLU A 40 -8.89 5.48 -7.03
N SER A 41 -9.42 6.07 -5.96
CA SER A 41 -10.86 6.18 -5.73
C SER A 41 -11.55 7.09 -6.77
N LYS A 42 -10.92 8.20 -7.15
CA LYS A 42 -11.39 9.10 -8.22
C LYS A 42 -11.37 8.43 -9.59
N GLY A 43 -10.45 7.50 -9.82
CA GLY A 43 -10.36 6.67 -11.05
C GLY A 43 -11.49 5.64 -11.24
N GLY A 44 -12.57 5.71 -10.46
CA GLY A 44 -13.72 4.80 -10.57
C GLY A 44 -13.56 3.47 -9.85
N ARG A 45 -12.47 3.29 -9.08
CA ARG A 45 -12.17 2.07 -8.32
C ARG A 45 -12.46 2.19 -6.82
N ARG A 46 -13.27 3.17 -6.45
CA ARG A 46 -13.64 3.50 -5.06
C ARG A 46 -14.00 2.27 -4.22
N ARG A 47 -14.69 1.27 -4.78
CA ARG A 47 -15.10 0.08 -4.02
C ARG A 47 -13.92 -0.78 -3.56
N ALA A 48 -12.91 -0.97 -4.41
CA ALA A 48 -11.73 -1.78 -4.10
C ALA A 48 -10.83 -1.11 -3.03
N PHE A 49 -10.78 0.22 -3.01
CA PHE A 49 -9.92 0.98 -2.10
C PHE A 49 -10.62 1.52 -0.85
N ARG A 50 -11.95 1.42 -0.78
CA ARG A 50 -12.75 1.98 0.34
C ARG A 50 -12.27 1.48 1.70
N ALA A 51 -12.02 0.18 1.84
CA ALA A 51 -11.59 -0.39 3.10
C ALA A 51 -10.26 0.21 3.58
N GLY A 52 -9.32 0.46 2.66
CA GLY A 52 -8.07 1.14 2.99
C GLY A 52 -8.26 2.60 3.37
N VAL A 53 -9.15 3.33 2.69
CA VAL A 53 -9.47 4.73 3.04
C VAL A 53 -10.07 4.83 4.44
N ASP A 54 -11.05 3.98 4.72
CA ASP A 54 -11.76 3.98 6.00
C ASP A 54 -10.79 3.59 7.15
N ALA A 55 -9.93 2.58 6.94
CA ALA A 55 -8.93 2.15 7.91
C ALA A 55 -7.80 3.18 8.11
N LEU A 56 -7.35 3.85 7.05
CA LEU A 56 -6.34 4.91 7.14
C LEU A 56 -6.81 6.06 8.04
N ALA A 57 -8.08 6.46 7.87
CA ALA A 57 -8.67 7.53 8.66
C ALA A 57 -8.88 7.14 10.13
N ALA A 58 -9.16 5.86 10.41
CA ALA A 58 -9.43 5.37 11.76
C ALA A 58 -8.16 5.04 12.54
N ASP A 59 -7.25 4.26 11.93
CA ASP A 59 -6.20 3.52 12.62
C ASP A 59 -4.80 3.72 11.98
N GLY A 60 -4.71 4.47 10.87
CA GLY A 60 -3.45 4.85 10.23
C GLY A 60 -2.88 3.83 9.24
N PHE A 61 -1.65 4.08 8.83
CA PHE A 61 -0.97 3.45 7.70
C PHE A 61 -1.02 1.92 7.73
N THR A 62 -0.58 1.31 8.82
CA THR A 62 -0.47 -0.16 8.92
C THR A 62 -1.84 -0.83 8.84
N ALA A 63 -2.85 -0.27 9.49
CA ALA A 63 -4.23 -0.76 9.42
C ALA A 63 -4.79 -0.67 8.00
N ALA A 64 -4.52 0.43 7.30
CA ALA A 64 -4.92 0.60 5.90
C ALA A 64 -4.28 -0.43 4.97
N MET A 65 -2.98 -0.71 5.13
CA MET A 65 -2.27 -1.72 4.34
C MET A 65 -2.84 -3.13 4.58
N ALA A 66 -3.23 -3.44 5.83
CA ALA A 66 -3.89 -4.70 6.18
C ALA A 66 -5.28 -4.80 5.55
N ALA A 67 -6.10 -3.74 5.64
CA ALA A 67 -7.45 -3.69 5.08
C ALA A 67 -7.48 -3.87 3.56
N LEU A 68 -6.42 -3.44 2.86
CA LEU A 68 -6.25 -3.60 1.42
C LEU A 68 -5.70 -4.99 1.03
N GLY A 69 -5.30 -5.82 1.99
CA GLY A 69 -4.76 -7.15 1.74
C GLY A 69 -3.48 -7.14 0.89
N LEU A 70 -2.65 -6.09 1.04
CA LEU A 70 -1.45 -5.90 0.23
C LEU A 70 -0.33 -6.87 0.61
N PHE A 71 -0.37 -7.41 1.82
CA PHE A 71 0.66 -8.27 2.41
C PHE A 71 0.06 -9.55 3.00
N SER A 72 0.90 -10.57 3.17
CA SER A 72 0.60 -11.68 4.08
C SER A 72 0.76 -11.24 5.54
N ASP A 73 0.20 -12.01 6.48
CA ASP A 73 0.23 -11.70 7.91
C ASP A 73 1.66 -11.48 8.43
N ASP A 74 2.61 -12.35 8.08
CA ASP A 74 4.02 -12.20 8.48
C ASP A 74 4.66 -10.91 7.92
N ALA A 75 4.32 -10.55 6.69
CA ALA A 75 4.82 -9.33 6.06
C ALA A 75 4.18 -8.07 6.67
N MET A 76 2.94 -8.15 7.18
CA MET A 76 2.31 -7.08 7.95
C MET A 76 3.03 -6.82 9.28
N VAL A 77 3.46 -7.87 9.98
CA VAL A 77 4.22 -7.72 11.24
C VAL A 77 5.53 -6.98 10.97
N LEU A 78 6.27 -7.40 9.93
CA LEU A 78 7.51 -6.72 9.53
C LEU A 78 7.26 -5.28 9.08
N LEU A 79 6.19 -5.01 8.34
CA LEU A 79 5.81 -3.66 7.93
C LEU A 79 5.59 -2.73 9.13
N GLY A 80 4.95 -3.23 10.20
CA GLY A 80 4.78 -2.46 11.44
C GLY A 80 6.12 -2.02 12.02
N VAL A 81 7.09 -2.94 12.13
CA VAL A 81 8.44 -2.62 12.59
C VAL A 81 9.13 -1.58 11.69
N LEU A 82 8.97 -1.71 10.37
CA LEU A 82 9.55 -0.75 9.41
C LEU A 82 8.92 0.63 9.53
N ALA A 83 7.60 0.71 9.69
CA ALA A 83 6.88 1.98 9.88
C ALA A 83 7.28 2.66 11.20
N ASP A 84 7.33 1.91 12.29
CA ASP A 84 7.68 2.40 13.62
C ASP A 84 9.15 2.86 13.73
N SER A 85 10.03 2.35 12.85
CA SER A 85 11.44 2.75 12.83
C SER A 85 11.66 4.23 12.46
N GLY A 86 10.69 4.86 11.80
CA GLY A 86 10.81 6.23 11.28
C GLY A 86 11.83 6.39 10.13
N ASP A 87 12.45 5.31 9.67
CA ASP A 87 13.40 5.34 8.56
C ASP A 87 12.67 5.19 7.21
N HIS A 88 12.38 6.34 6.59
CA HIS A 88 11.76 6.43 5.27
C HIS A 88 12.53 5.69 4.17
N ARG A 89 13.87 5.60 4.24
CA ARG A 89 14.66 4.86 3.24
C ARG A 89 14.45 3.37 3.40
N LEU A 90 14.45 2.91 4.65
CA LEU A 90 14.24 1.50 4.97
C LEU A 90 12.81 1.07 4.62
N LEU A 91 11.80 1.85 5.00
CA LEU A 91 10.39 1.58 4.65
C LEU A 91 10.18 1.55 3.13
N SER A 92 10.68 2.57 2.41
CA SER A 92 10.61 2.63 0.96
C SER A 92 11.26 1.41 0.29
N SER A 93 12.47 1.03 0.72
CA SER A 93 13.19 -0.14 0.22
C SER A 93 12.43 -1.45 0.50
N GLY A 94 11.83 -1.59 1.69
CA GLY A 94 11.01 -2.74 2.06
C GLY A 94 9.79 -2.89 1.15
N LEU A 95 9.05 -1.81 0.93
CA LEU A 95 7.90 -1.77 0.02
C LEU A 95 8.29 -2.16 -1.41
N GLY A 96 9.42 -1.63 -1.91
CA GLY A 96 9.95 -1.97 -3.24
C GLY A 96 10.26 -3.46 -3.37
N LYS A 97 10.98 -4.04 -2.40
CA LYS A 97 11.32 -5.48 -2.40
C LYS A 97 10.09 -6.38 -2.34
N ILE A 98 9.03 -5.96 -1.64
CA ILE A 98 7.80 -6.73 -1.59
C ILE A 98 7.06 -6.65 -2.93
N ALA A 99 7.05 -5.49 -3.59
CA ALA A 99 6.52 -5.36 -4.93
C ALA A 99 7.26 -6.29 -5.91
N ASP A 100 8.60 -6.30 -5.86
CA ASP A 100 9.43 -7.19 -6.70
C ASP A 100 9.07 -8.67 -6.44
N LEU A 101 8.90 -9.08 -5.17
CA LEU A 101 8.52 -10.45 -4.81
C LEU A 101 7.12 -10.85 -5.34
N ILE A 102 6.15 -9.92 -5.31
CA ILE A 102 4.80 -10.18 -5.83
C ILE A 102 4.85 -10.36 -7.34
N GLU A 103 5.60 -9.52 -8.04
CA GLU A 103 5.80 -9.59 -9.50
C GLU A 103 6.50 -10.91 -9.90
N GLU A 104 7.59 -11.28 -9.23
CA GLU A 104 8.31 -12.54 -9.49
C GLU A 104 7.44 -13.80 -9.30
N LYS A 105 6.54 -13.78 -8.31
CA LYS A 105 5.63 -14.90 -8.02
C LYS A 105 4.42 -14.97 -8.96
N ASN A 106 4.15 -13.92 -9.73
CA ASN A 106 2.98 -13.80 -10.60
C ASN A 106 3.38 -13.18 -11.95
N PRO A 107 4.18 -13.89 -12.77
CA PRO A 107 4.65 -13.41 -14.06
C PRO A 107 3.56 -13.33 -15.14
#